data_AF-A0A484ZH51-F1
#
_entry.id   AF-A0A484ZH51-F1
#
_cell.length_a   1.000
_cell.length_b   1.000
_cell.length_c   1.000
_cell.angle_alpha   90.00
_cell.angle_beta   90.00
_cell.angle_gamma   90.00
#
_symmetry.space_group_name_H-M   'P 1'
#
loop_
_entity.id
_entity.type
_entity.pdbx_description
1 polymer ?
#
loop_
_entity_poly.entity_id
_entity_poly.type
_entity_poly.pdbx_seq_one_letter_code
_entity_poly.pdbx_strand_id
1 'polypeptide(L)'
;MVISVPSGNFGDLTAGLLAKSLGLPVKRFIAATNANDTVPRYLAEGKWLPKTTVATLSNAMDVSQPNNWPRIEELFRRKQWPLKALCYGAVSDDVTRETLKELAKLGYTSEPHGAIAYRMLRDGLQAGEYGLFLGTAHPAKFKESVEEILGTELPLPKELADRANLALLSHYLPDNFAQLRTFLMALPA
;
A
#
# COMPACT_ATOMS: atom_id res chain seq x y z
N MET A 1 16.60 6.54 -11.02
CA MET A 1 15.93 5.91 -9.87
C MET A 1 14.57 5.34 -10.30
N VAL A 2 14.23 4.16 -9.81
CA VAL A 2 12.94 3.46 -9.95
C VAL A 2 12.25 3.46 -8.61
N ILE A 3 10.97 3.87 -8.54
CA ILE A 3 10.23 3.97 -7.26
C ILE A 3 9.08 2.97 -7.26
N SER A 4 9.03 2.09 -6.26
CA SER A 4 7.90 1.18 -6.03
C SER A 4 7.05 1.66 -4.86
N VAL A 5 5.74 1.77 -5.10
CA VAL A 5 4.79 2.32 -4.14
C VAL A 5 3.77 1.24 -3.78
N PRO A 6 3.70 0.79 -2.51
CA PRO A 6 2.63 -0.09 -2.06
C PRO A 6 1.31 0.69 -2.08
N SER A 7 0.39 0.28 -2.94
CA SER A 7 -0.76 1.08 -3.36
C SER A 7 -2.08 0.41 -3.01
N GLY A 8 -2.78 0.98 -2.03
CA GLY A 8 -4.20 0.69 -1.73
C GLY A 8 -5.12 1.67 -2.42
N ASN A 9 -5.30 2.85 -1.83
CA ASN A 9 -6.16 3.92 -2.36
C ASN A 9 -5.46 4.85 -3.39
N PHE A 10 -4.21 4.54 -3.79
CA PHE A 10 -3.40 5.23 -4.81
C PHE A 10 -3.02 6.71 -4.55
N GLY A 11 -3.27 7.25 -3.36
CA GLY A 11 -2.90 8.64 -3.01
C GLY A 11 -1.38 8.88 -3.01
N ASP A 12 -0.60 7.95 -2.45
CA ASP A 12 0.85 8.04 -2.37
C ASP A 12 1.52 8.05 -3.76
N LEU A 13 1.13 7.10 -4.62
CA LEU A 13 1.59 7.08 -6.02
C LEU A 13 1.19 8.34 -6.78
N THR A 14 -0.02 8.87 -6.53
CA THR A 14 -0.46 10.15 -7.12
C THR A 14 0.49 11.28 -6.76
N ALA A 15 0.91 11.38 -5.50
CA ALA A 15 1.87 12.39 -5.06
C ALA A 15 3.25 12.22 -5.71
N GLY A 16 3.75 10.98 -5.83
CA GLY A 16 5.00 10.69 -6.54
C GLY A 16 4.96 11.10 -8.02
N LEU A 17 3.84 10.83 -8.70
CA LEU A 17 3.63 11.24 -10.09
C LEU A 17 3.55 12.76 -10.23
N LEU A 18 2.91 13.46 -9.27
CA LEU A 18 2.93 14.91 -9.23
C LEU A 18 4.35 15.44 -9.07
N ALA A 19 5.17 14.88 -8.19
CA ALA A 19 6.58 15.26 -8.02
C ALA A 19 7.38 15.07 -9.33
N LYS A 20 7.20 13.95 -10.03
CA LYS A 20 7.78 13.76 -11.37
C LYS A 20 7.29 14.81 -12.36
N SER A 21 6.00 15.17 -12.28
CA SER A 21 5.39 16.18 -13.15
C SER A 21 5.94 17.59 -12.93
N LEU A 22 6.52 17.84 -11.76
CA LEU A 22 7.19 19.08 -11.35
C LEU A 22 8.68 19.11 -11.74
N GLY A 23 9.25 18.00 -12.22
CA GLY A 23 10.63 17.92 -12.70
C GLY A 23 11.55 16.98 -11.92
N LEU A 24 11.07 16.29 -10.88
CA LEU A 24 11.87 15.29 -10.17
C LEU A 24 12.24 14.14 -11.13
N PRO A 25 13.54 13.83 -11.35
CA PRO A 25 13.96 12.84 -12.34
C PRO A 25 13.72 11.39 -11.85
N VAL A 26 12.49 10.90 -12.02
CA VAL A 26 12.10 9.52 -11.73
C VAL A 26 11.98 8.72 -13.03
N LYS A 27 12.80 7.67 -13.18
CA LYS A 27 12.86 6.84 -14.40
C LYS A 27 11.51 6.17 -14.64
N ARG A 28 11.00 5.43 -13.64
CA ARG A 28 9.65 4.86 -13.65
C ARG A 28 9.11 4.65 -12.24
N PHE A 29 7.79 4.57 -12.14
CA PHE A 29 7.08 4.15 -10.94
C PHE A 29 6.56 2.72 -11.11
N ILE A 30 6.39 2.03 -9.98
CA ILE A 30 5.76 0.72 -9.88
C ILE A 30 4.58 0.82 -8.91
N ALA A 31 3.37 0.51 -9.39
CA ALA A 31 2.18 0.34 -8.57
C ALA A 31 2.12 -1.09 -8.04
N ALA A 32 2.51 -1.29 -6.78
CA ALA A 32 2.53 -2.60 -6.15
C ALA A 32 1.28 -2.79 -5.28
N THR A 33 0.40 -3.72 -5.60
CA THR A 33 -0.80 -4.02 -4.80
C THR A 33 -0.71 -5.38 -4.13
N ASN A 34 -1.62 -5.65 -3.21
CA ASN A 34 -1.87 -7.01 -2.71
C ASN A 34 -2.87 -7.73 -3.64
N ALA A 35 -3.56 -8.76 -3.12
CA ALA A 35 -4.60 -9.49 -3.85
C ALA A 35 -5.78 -8.62 -4.36
N ASN A 36 -5.97 -7.43 -3.79
CA ASN A 36 -6.93 -6.42 -4.25
C ASN A 36 -6.38 -5.67 -5.48
N ASP A 37 -6.36 -6.37 -6.60
CA ASP A 37 -5.56 -6.10 -7.79
C ASP A 37 -6.31 -5.35 -8.92
N THR A 38 -7.29 -4.51 -8.60
CA THR A 38 -8.11 -3.80 -9.60
C THR A 38 -7.26 -3.00 -10.59
N VAL A 39 -6.29 -2.23 -10.10
CA VAL A 39 -5.43 -1.41 -10.97
C VAL A 39 -4.46 -2.24 -11.80
N PRO A 40 -3.72 -3.23 -11.25
CA PRO A 40 -2.92 -4.13 -12.08
C PRO A 40 -3.69 -4.80 -13.22
N ARG A 41 -4.90 -5.30 -12.95
CA ARG A 41 -5.75 -5.89 -14.01
C ARG A 41 -6.24 -4.86 -15.01
N TYR A 42 -6.64 -3.67 -14.55
CA TYR A 42 -7.02 -2.57 -15.42
C TYR A 42 -5.87 -2.18 -16.37
N LEU A 43 -4.65 -2.06 -15.86
CA LEU A 43 -3.48 -1.71 -16.67
C LEU A 43 -3.09 -2.80 -17.68
N ALA A 44 -3.37 -4.07 -17.36
CA ALA A 44 -3.12 -5.20 -18.27
C ALA A 44 -4.19 -5.33 -19.37
N GLU A 45 -5.47 -5.18 -19.01
CA GLU A 45 -6.59 -5.55 -19.89
C GLU A 45 -7.40 -4.35 -20.42
N GLY A 46 -7.21 -3.16 -19.85
CA GLY A 46 -7.99 -1.96 -20.16
C GLY A 46 -9.42 -1.97 -19.63
N LYS A 47 -9.80 -2.94 -18.77
CA LYS A 47 -11.17 -3.10 -18.24
C LYS A 47 -11.21 -2.81 -16.74
N TRP A 48 -12.03 -1.83 -16.35
CA TRP A 48 -12.23 -1.50 -14.93
C TRP A 48 -13.28 -2.43 -14.31
N LEU A 49 -12.83 -3.51 -13.67
CA LEU A 49 -13.68 -4.54 -13.08
C LEU A 49 -13.23 -4.83 -11.63
N PRO A 50 -13.58 -3.98 -10.64
CA PRO A 50 -13.20 -4.22 -9.25
C PRO A 50 -13.85 -5.50 -8.71
N LYS A 51 -13.06 -6.32 -8.00
CA LYS A 51 -13.55 -7.53 -7.30
C LYS A 51 -14.00 -7.15 -5.89
N THR A 52 -14.75 -8.02 -5.22
CA THR A 52 -14.99 -7.92 -3.78
C THR A 52 -13.66 -7.86 -3.04
N THR A 53 -13.56 -6.95 -2.05
CA THR A 53 -12.34 -6.79 -1.25
C THR A 53 -12.06 -8.05 -0.45
N VAL A 54 -10.80 -8.47 -0.44
CA VAL A 54 -10.31 -9.60 0.35
C VAL A 54 -9.35 -9.09 1.42
N ALA A 55 -9.47 -9.64 2.62
CA ALA A 55 -8.55 -9.33 3.72
C ALA A 55 -7.19 -9.97 3.45
N THR A 56 -6.10 -9.22 3.68
CA THR A 56 -4.72 -9.67 3.48
C THR A 56 -3.83 -9.28 4.65
N LEU A 57 -2.55 -9.68 4.62
CA LEU A 57 -1.53 -9.21 5.59
C LEU A 57 -1.26 -7.71 5.50
N SER A 58 -1.62 -7.08 4.38
CA SER A 58 -1.40 -5.66 4.10
C SER A 58 -2.71 -4.89 4.14
N ASN A 59 -3.39 -4.95 5.28
CA ASN A 59 -4.79 -4.54 5.42
C ASN A 59 -5.07 -3.07 5.05
N ALA A 60 -4.07 -2.16 5.14
CA ALA A 60 -4.26 -0.78 4.70
C ALA A 60 -4.34 -0.64 3.16
N MET A 61 -3.96 -1.70 2.43
CA MET A 61 -4.05 -1.81 0.99
C MET A 61 -5.25 -2.63 0.50
N ASP A 62 -6.09 -3.14 1.41
CA ASP A 62 -7.31 -3.89 1.07
C ASP A 62 -8.38 -2.96 0.50
N VAL A 63 -8.16 -2.51 -0.74
CA VAL A 63 -8.96 -1.51 -1.45
C VAL A 63 -9.22 -2.01 -2.86
N SER A 64 -10.47 -2.36 -3.16
CA SER A 64 -10.85 -2.75 -4.51
C SER A 64 -11.19 -1.58 -5.44
N GLN A 65 -11.56 -0.43 -4.88
CA GLN A 65 -12.00 0.75 -5.62
C GLN A 65 -11.18 1.97 -5.20
N PRO A 66 -9.98 2.16 -5.77
CA PRO A 66 -9.09 3.23 -5.34
C PRO A 66 -9.57 4.60 -5.81
N ASN A 67 -9.98 5.42 -4.85
CA ASN A 67 -10.59 6.72 -5.05
C ASN A 67 -9.66 7.74 -5.72
N ASN A 68 -8.33 7.55 -5.67
CA ASN A 68 -7.38 8.44 -6.35
C ASN A 68 -7.04 8.01 -7.78
N TRP A 69 -7.52 6.86 -8.27
CA TRP A 69 -7.20 6.42 -9.64
C TRP A 69 -7.58 7.45 -10.73
N PRO A 70 -8.76 8.10 -10.67
CA PRO A 70 -9.10 9.13 -11.66
C PRO A 70 -8.12 10.32 -11.71
N ARG A 71 -7.44 10.62 -10.59
CA ARG A 71 -6.42 11.69 -10.54
C ARG A 71 -5.15 11.30 -11.29
N ILE A 72 -4.77 10.01 -11.24
CA ILE A 72 -3.64 9.48 -11.99
C ILE A 72 -3.95 9.52 -13.49
N GLU A 73 -5.12 9.06 -13.89
CA GLU A 73 -5.55 9.09 -15.29
C GLU A 73 -5.55 10.50 -15.86
N GLU A 74 -6.11 11.47 -15.12
CA GLU A 74 -6.11 12.86 -15.52
C GLU A 74 -4.69 13.45 -15.62
N LEU A 75 -3.81 13.12 -14.68
CA LEU A 75 -2.41 13.58 -14.71
C LEU A 75 -1.68 13.01 -15.93
N PHE A 76 -1.81 11.71 -16.22
CA PHE A 76 -1.21 11.08 -17.39
C PHE A 76 -1.75 11.68 -18.70
N ARG A 77 -3.07 11.89 -18.79
CA ARG A 77 -3.71 12.54 -19.93
C ARG A 77 -3.15 13.94 -20.16
N ARG A 78 -3.09 14.77 -19.13
CA ARG A 78 -2.59 16.16 -19.23
C ARG A 78 -1.10 16.25 -19.54
N LYS A 79 -0.30 15.32 -19.01
CA LYS A 79 1.15 15.26 -19.26
C LYS A 79 1.50 14.48 -20.54
N GLN A 80 0.50 13.97 -21.26
CA GLN A 80 0.66 13.14 -22.45
C GLN A 80 1.58 11.93 -22.20
N TRP A 81 1.53 11.39 -20.97
CA TRP A 81 2.27 10.20 -20.61
C TRP A 81 1.43 8.96 -20.95
N PRO A 82 2.03 7.94 -21.56
CA PRO A 82 1.31 6.70 -21.82
C PRO A 82 1.12 5.92 -20.51
N LEU A 83 -0.11 5.49 -20.19
CA LEU A 83 -0.38 4.70 -18.98
C LEU A 83 0.47 3.42 -18.89
N LYS A 84 0.80 2.81 -20.03
CA LYS A 84 1.74 1.68 -20.14
C LYS A 84 3.17 1.95 -19.62
N ALA A 85 3.53 3.20 -19.36
CA ALA A 85 4.81 3.55 -18.72
C ALA A 85 4.79 3.33 -17.20
N LEU A 86 3.61 3.17 -16.59
CA LEU A 86 3.50 2.78 -15.19
C LEU A 86 3.68 1.26 -15.10
N CYS A 87 4.72 0.81 -14.40
CA CYS A 87 4.84 -0.60 -14.06
C CYS A 87 3.86 -0.95 -12.95
N TYR A 88 3.44 -2.20 -12.88
CA TYR A 88 2.42 -2.64 -11.92
C TYR A 88 2.58 -4.13 -11.60
N GLY A 89 1.96 -4.54 -10.50
CA GLY A 89 1.78 -5.95 -10.17
C GLY A 89 1.05 -6.14 -8.85
N ALA A 90 0.66 -7.38 -8.60
CA ALA A 90 0.00 -7.82 -7.39
C ALA A 90 0.84 -8.89 -6.71
N VAL A 91 0.94 -8.84 -5.39
CA VAL A 91 1.72 -9.76 -4.57
C VAL A 91 0.79 -10.48 -3.60
N SER A 92 0.90 -11.81 -3.51
CA SER A 92 0.11 -12.60 -2.56
C SER A 92 0.69 -12.57 -1.15
N ASP A 93 -0.10 -12.99 -0.16
CA ASP A 93 0.37 -13.07 1.22
C ASP A 93 1.52 -14.06 1.39
N ASP A 94 1.49 -15.21 0.69
CA ASP A 94 2.59 -16.19 0.72
C ASP A 94 3.91 -15.56 0.24
N VAL A 95 3.86 -14.83 -0.88
CA VAL A 95 5.04 -14.12 -1.40
C VAL A 95 5.45 -12.99 -0.47
N THR A 96 4.50 -12.33 0.18
CA THR A 96 4.76 -11.27 1.17
C THR A 96 5.51 -11.83 2.39
N ARG A 97 5.10 -12.99 2.91
CA ARG A 97 5.78 -13.68 4.02
C ARG A 97 7.23 -14.03 3.68
N GLU A 98 7.45 -14.64 2.51
CA GLU A 98 8.81 -14.97 2.06
C GLU A 98 9.66 -13.72 1.82
N THR A 99 9.05 -12.65 1.32
CA THR A 99 9.74 -11.38 1.10
C THR A 99 10.15 -10.72 2.42
N LEU A 100 9.35 -10.83 3.49
CA LEU A 100 9.74 -10.36 4.82
C LEU A 100 10.95 -11.10 5.36
N LYS A 101 10.97 -12.43 5.23
CA LYS A 101 12.12 -13.26 5.63
C LYS A 101 13.38 -12.89 4.84
N GLU A 102 13.23 -12.59 3.56
CA GLU A 102 14.34 -12.13 2.72
C GLU A 102 14.89 -10.78 3.17
N LEU A 103 14.04 -9.78 3.39
CA LEU A 103 14.45 -8.47 3.89
C LEU A 103 15.16 -8.58 5.24
N ALA A 104 14.65 -9.43 6.15
CA ALA A 104 15.29 -9.71 7.42
C ALA A 104 16.69 -10.33 7.27
N LYS A 105 16.88 -11.26 6.33
CA LYS A 105 18.20 -11.84 6.00
C LYS A 105 19.17 -10.80 5.43
N LEU A 106 18.67 -9.74 4.80
CA LEU A 106 19.47 -8.58 4.35
C LEU A 106 19.76 -7.58 5.49
N GLY A 107 19.27 -7.83 6.71
CA GLY A 107 19.45 -6.96 7.87
C GLY A 107 18.45 -5.80 7.94
N TYR A 108 17.32 -5.88 7.23
CA TYR A 108 16.28 -4.86 7.24
C TYR A 108 14.93 -5.43 7.68
N THR A 109 14.49 -5.10 8.89
CA THR A 109 13.16 -5.49 9.38
C THR A 109 12.10 -4.59 8.75
N SER A 110 11.30 -5.18 7.87
CA SER A 110 10.18 -4.51 7.18
C SER A 110 8.84 -5.04 7.70
N GLU A 111 7.76 -4.66 7.01
CA GLU A 111 6.39 -5.04 7.29
C GLU A 111 5.63 -5.37 5.99
N PRO A 112 4.43 -5.97 6.07
CA PRO A 112 3.74 -6.50 4.88
C PRO A 112 3.61 -5.50 3.71
N HIS A 113 3.33 -4.22 3.96
CA HIS A 113 3.10 -3.24 2.90
C HIS A 113 4.41 -2.92 2.16
N GLY A 114 5.48 -2.61 2.88
CA GLY A 114 6.82 -2.38 2.33
C GLY A 114 7.39 -3.61 1.64
N ALA A 115 7.11 -4.82 2.15
CA ALA A 115 7.50 -6.08 1.51
C ALA A 115 6.88 -6.24 0.11
N ILE A 116 5.60 -5.89 -0.07
CA ILE A 116 4.95 -5.91 -1.40
C ILE A 116 5.67 -4.97 -2.37
N ALA A 117 5.97 -3.74 -1.93
CA ALA A 117 6.68 -2.78 -2.77
C ALA A 117 8.11 -3.22 -3.10
N TYR A 118 8.84 -3.76 -2.12
CA TYR A 118 10.17 -4.31 -2.32
C TYR A 118 10.17 -5.52 -3.28
N ARG A 119 9.21 -6.45 -3.15
CA ARG A 119 9.08 -7.60 -4.05
C ARG A 119 8.97 -7.12 -5.50
N MET A 120 8.02 -6.24 -5.77
CA MET A 120 7.79 -5.70 -7.12
C MET A 120 8.99 -4.91 -7.64
N LEU A 121 9.68 -4.18 -6.75
CA LEU A 121 10.89 -3.44 -7.11
C LEU A 121 12.01 -4.38 -7.50
N ARG A 122 12.37 -5.32 -6.62
CA ARG A 122 13.50 -6.24 -6.80
C ARG A 122 13.38 -7.00 -8.12
N ASP A 123 12.18 -7.46 -8.44
CA ASP A 123 11.92 -8.30 -9.62
C ASP A 123 12.00 -7.53 -10.92
N GLY A 124 11.61 -6.26 -10.86
CA GLY A 124 11.58 -5.36 -12.00
C GLY A 124 12.81 -4.48 -12.13
N LEU A 125 13.78 -4.52 -11.19
CA LEU A 125 14.94 -3.64 -11.19
C LEU A 125 16.00 -4.16 -12.17
N GLN A 126 16.44 -3.29 -13.09
CA GLN A 126 17.43 -3.65 -14.11
C GLN A 126 18.85 -3.31 -13.65
N ALA A 127 19.85 -3.96 -14.26
CA ALA A 127 21.25 -3.65 -14.02
C ALA A 127 21.56 -2.16 -14.28
N GLY A 128 22.30 -1.54 -13.35
CA GLY A 128 22.63 -0.11 -13.40
C GLY A 128 21.53 0.82 -12.90
N GLU A 129 20.38 0.30 -12.47
CA GLU A 129 19.31 1.10 -11.87
C GLU A 129 19.41 1.12 -10.34
N TYR A 130 19.07 2.27 -9.77
CA TYR A 130 18.84 2.40 -8.33
C TYR A 130 17.35 2.34 -8.03
N GLY A 131 16.95 1.45 -7.12
CA GLY A 131 15.58 1.23 -6.70
C GLY A 131 15.28 1.83 -5.33
N LEU A 132 14.06 2.35 -5.17
CA LEU A 132 13.53 2.84 -3.91
C LEU A 132 12.12 2.24 -3.73
N PHE A 133 11.83 1.66 -2.57
CA PHE A 133 10.48 1.24 -2.20
C PHE A 133 10.03 2.01 -0.95
N LEU A 134 8.74 2.31 -0.84
CA LEU A 134 8.23 3.07 0.31
C LEU A 134 7.88 2.12 1.47
N GLY A 135 8.54 2.30 2.61
CA GLY A 135 8.12 1.73 3.89
C GLY A 135 7.05 2.60 4.51
N THR A 136 5.78 2.27 4.29
CA THR A 136 4.65 3.15 4.64
C THR A 136 4.23 3.06 6.10
N ALA A 137 4.72 2.05 6.82
CA ALA A 137 4.44 1.85 8.23
C ALA A 137 5.64 1.28 8.99
N HIS A 138 5.68 1.52 10.28
CA HIS A 138 6.65 0.88 11.17
C HIS A 138 6.22 -0.58 11.43
N PRO A 139 7.14 -1.58 11.43
CA PRO A 139 6.77 -3.00 11.62
C PRO A 139 6.02 -3.31 12.91
N ALA A 140 6.28 -2.55 13.97
CA ALA A 140 5.59 -2.71 15.25
C ALA A 140 4.07 -2.42 15.19
N LYS A 141 3.58 -1.76 14.13
CA LYS A 141 2.13 -1.62 13.90
C LYS A 141 1.46 -2.93 13.48
N PHE A 142 2.25 -3.91 13.05
CA PHE A 142 1.82 -5.25 12.63
C PHE A 142 2.58 -6.32 13.43
N LYS A 143 2.86 -6.02 14.72
CA LYS A 143 3.73 -6.81 15.59
C LYS A 143 3.42 -8.31 15.52
N GLU A 144 2.17 -8.71 15.78
CA GLU A 144 1.75 -10.12 15.78
C GLU A 144 2.16 -10.85 14.49
N SER A 145 1.79 -10.30 13.32
CA SER A 145 2.11 -10.91 12.03
C SER A 145 3.61 -10.92 11.75
N VAL A 146 4.33 -9.83 12.07
CA VAL A 146 5.77 -9.74 11.82
C VAL A 146 6.54 -10.74 12.70
N GLU A 147 6.18 -10.86 13.97
CA GLU A 147 6.81 -11.83 14.89
C GLU A 147 6.54 -13.27 14.47
N GLU A 148 5.30 -13.59 14.10
CA GLU A 148 4.93 -14.92 13.59
C GLU A 148 5.75 -15.29 12.34
N ILE A 149 5.92 -14.36 11.40
CA ILE A 149 6.59 -14.60 10.13
C ILE A 149 8.11 -14.71 10.30
N LEU A 150 8.70 -13.87 11.15
CA LEU A 150 10.15 -13.79 11.32
C LEU A 150 10.68 -14.71 12.43
N GLY A 151 9.81 -15.16 13.35
CA GLY A 151 10.21 -15.96 14.50
C GLY A 151 11.07 -15.19 15.51
N THR A 152 10.93 -13.86 15.57
CA THR A 152 11.72 -12.97 16.42
C THR A 152 10.81 -11.99 17.15
N GLU A 153 11.13 -11.70 18.42
CA GLU A 153 10.41 -10.67 19.17
C GLU A 153 10.73 -9.26 18.65
N LEU A 154 9.69 -8.45 18.46
CA LEU A 154 9.80 -7.08 18.01
C LEU A 154 9.50 -6.12 19.18
N PRO A 155 10.43 -5.20 19.51
CA PRO A 155 10.19 -4.21 20.55
C PRO A 155 9.08 -3.26 20.13
N LEU A 156 8.23 -2.90 21.08
CA LEU A 156 7.16 -1.93 20.86
C LEU A 156 7.68 -0.51 21.13
N PRO A 157 7.69 0.40 20.14
CA PRO A 157 8.03 1.79 20.36
C PRO A 157 7.14 2.43 21.43
N LYS A 158 7.67 3.44 22.13
CA LYS A 158 6.98 4.10 23.25
C LYS A 158 5.57 4.57 22.87
N GLU A 159 5.41 5.11 21.66
CA GLU A 159 4.16 5.66 21.14
C GLU A 159 3.04 4.60 21.05
N LEU A 160 3.40 3.36 20.72
CA LEU A 160 2.47 2.24 20.69
C LEU A 160 2.29 1.63 22.09
N ALA A 161 3.37 1.51 22.85
CA ALA A 161 3.33 0.95 24.21
C ALA A 161 2.44 1.76 25.16
N ASP A 162 2.51 3.09 25.10
CA ASP A 162 1.70 4.00 25.93
C ASP A 162 0.19 3.83 25.72
N ARG A 163 -0.24 3.27 24.58
CA ARG A 163 -1.65 3.14 24.20
C ARG A 163 -2.14 1.70 24.10
N ALA A 164 -1.26 0.71 24.16
CA ALA A 164 -1.58 -0.70 23.92
C ALA A 164 -2.64 -1.28 24.87
N ASN A 165 -2.70 -0.78 26.11
CA ASN A 165 -3.60 -1.29 27.15
C ASN A 165 -4.78 -0.34 27.46
N LEU A 166 -4.99 0.72 26.66
CA LEU A 166 -6.11 1.62 26.84
C LEU A 166 -7.40 0.99 26.31
N ALA A 167 -8.53 1.27 26.97
CA ALA A 167 -9.83 0.79 26.50
C ALA A 167 -10.21 1.40 25.14
N LEU A 168 -10.77 0.58 24.25
CA LEU A 168 -11.33 1.04 22.98
C LEU A 168 -12.62 1.83 23.25
N LEU A 169 -12.75 2.98 22.59
CA LEU A 169 -13.95 3.85 22.66
C LEU A 169 -14.79 3.78 21.37
N SER A 170 -14.50 2.81 20.50
CA SER A 170 -15.19 2.66 19.21
C SER A 170 -16.64 2.23 19.40
N HIS A 171 -17.55 2.86 18.65
CA HIS A 171 -18.95 2.43 18.56
C HIS A 171 -19.14 1.50 17.36
N TYR A 172 -19.94 0.45 17.54
CA TYR A 172 -20.37 -0.41 16.43
C TYR A 172 -21.57 0.21 15.71
N LEU A 173 -21.47 0.36 14.39
CA LEU A 173 -22.55 0.80 13.51
C LEU A 173 -22.57 -0.10 12.27
N PRO A 174 -23.75 -0.46 11.74
CA PRO A 174 -23.83 -1.16 10.46
C PRO A 174 -23.41 -0.25 9.30
N ASP A 175 -23.11 -0.85 8.15
CA ASP A 175 -22.86 -0.13 6.90
C ASP A 175 -24.15 0.53 6.36
N ASN A 176 -24.56 1.61 7.02
CA ASN A 176 -25.77 2.35 6.73
C ASN A 176 -25.57 3.85 6.94
N PHE A 177 -25.62 4.60 5.85
CA PHE A 177 -25.41 6.06 5.86
C PHE A 177 -26.37 6.80 6.80
N ALA A 178 -27.65 6.43 6.84
CA ALA A 178 -28.64 7.10 7.68
C ALA A 178 -28.35 6.90 9.18
N GLN A 179 -27.94 5.70 9.57
CA GLN A 179 -27.55 5.42 10.96
C GLN A 179 -26.28 6.17 11.36
N LEU A 180 -25.26 6.20 10.49
CA LEU A 180 -24.06 6.99 10.71
C LEU A 180 -24.40 8.48 10.88
N ARG A 181 -25.24 9.04 10.00
CA ARG A 181 -25.67 10.45 10.09
C ARG A 181 -26.38 10.73 11.41
N THR A 182 -27.31 9.87 11.82
CA THR A 182 -28.04 10.03 13.08
C THR A 182 -27.10 9.98 14.27
N PHE A 183 -26.16 9.02 14.30
CA PHE A 183 -25.15 8.91 15.35
C PHE A 183 -24.32 10.20 15.47
N LEU A 184 -23.78 10.70 14.35
CA LEU A 184 -22.95 11.92 14.34
C LEU A 184 -23.72 13.16 14.79
N MET A 185 -25.00 13.27 14.44
CA MET A 185 -25.85 14.41 14.84
C MET A 185 -26.27 14.38 16.31
N ALA A 186 -26.13 13.23 16.97
CA ALA A 186 -26.42 13.07 18.39
C ALA A 186 -25.20 13.30 19.29
N LEU A 187 -24.00 13.45 18.73
CA LEU A 187 -22.79 13.73 19.50
C LEU A 187 -22.85 15.15 20.10
N PRO A 188 -22.39 15.34 21.34
CA PRO A 188 -22.27 16.67 21.93
C PRO A 188 -21.28 17.53 21.13
N ALA A 189 -21.59 18.82 21.00
CA ALA A 189 -20.74 19.81 20.33
C ALA A 189 -19.45 20.11 21.11
#